data_AF-R4YMK0-F1
#
_entry.id   AF-R4YMK0-F1
#
_cell.length_a   1.000
_cell.length_b   1.000
_cell.length_c   1.000
_cell.angle_alpha   90.00
_cell.angle_beta   90.00
_cell.angle_gamma   90.00
#
_symmetry.space_group_name_H-M   'P 1'
#
loop_
_entity.id
_entity.type
_entity.pdbx_description
1 polymer ?
#
loop_
_entity_poly.entity_id
_entity_poly.type
_entity_poly.pdbx_seq_one_letter_code
_entity_poly.pdbx_strand_id
1 'polypeptide(L)'
;MTTQHDKINGVASELSGAELVWGETRTIQRLGGQRALIEKLVILFLRDAPEQMEQALNGIEQQNYDNSHIAMHSLKGTSANFCTVRFESICAELLDALKHRDWPQATIIHGELSIEYLSLEREFKKFLGH
;
A
#
# COMPACT_ATOMS: atom_id res chain seq x y z
N MET A 1 -15.92 -21.65 -53.80
CA MET A 1 -17.00 -21.64 -52.78
C MET A 1 -16.30 -21.45 -51.43
N THR A 2 -16.08 -20.20 -50.98
CA THR A 2 -16.86 -19.49 -49.92
C THR A 2 -16.88 -20.31 -48.61
N THR A 3 -16.43 -19.88 -47.42
CA THR A 3 -16.55 -18.58 -46.70
C THR A 3 -15.57 -18.66 -45.48
N GLN A 4 -14.62 -17.76 -45.24
CA GLN A 4 -14.61 -16.58 -44.33
C GLN A 4 -15.44 -16.64 -43.01
N HIS A 5 -14.76 -16.28 -41.89
CA HIS A 5 -15.15 -15.89 -40.50
C HIS A 5 -14.33 -16.74 -39.50
N ASP A 6 -13.54 -16.25 -38.54
CA ASP A 6 -13.48 -14.95 -37.89
C ASP A 6 -12.07 -14.59 -37.38
N LYS A 7 -11.81 -13.29 -37.37
CA LYS A 7 -10.68 -12.64 -36.69
C LYS A 7 -10.89 -12.71 -35.17
N ILE A 8 -9.83 -12.97 -34.41
CA ILE A 8 -9.55 -12.15 -33.22
C ILE A 8 -8.03 -11.97 -33.10
N ASN A 9 -7.54 -10.83 -33.58
CA ASN A 9 -6.29 -10.23 -33.11
C ASN A 9 -6.50 -9.76 -31.67
N GLY A 10 -5.55 -10.03 -30.78
CA GLY A 10 -5.64 -9.60 -29.39
C GLY A 10 -4.31 -9.69 -28.67
N VAL A 11 -3.30 -9.02 -29.23
CA VAL A 11 -2.17 -8.38 -28.54
C VAL A 11 -1.97 -8.83 -27.09
N ALA A 12 -1.18 -9.89 -26.89
CA ALA A 12 -0.48 -10.09 -25.62
C ALA A 12 0.59 -8.99 -25.53
N SER A 13 0.13 -7.79 -25.18
CA SER A 13 0.95 -6.61 -24.99
C SER A 13 1.88 -6.87 -23.82
N GLU A 14 3.16 -6.91 -24.14
CA GLU A 14 4.29 -6.51 -23.33
C GLU A 14 3.88 -5.66 -22.13
N LEU A 15 3.84 -6.27 -20.95
CA LEU A 15 3.93 -5.55 -19.69
C LEU A 15 5.37 -5.71 -19.23
N SER A 16 6.15 -4.68 -19.54
CA SER A 16 7.45 -4.43 -18.93
C SER A 16 7.29 -4.46 -17.41
N GLY A 17 8.21 -5.16 -16.74
CA GLY A 17 8.20 -5.43 -15.31
C GLY A 17 8.46 -4.21 -14.44
N ALA A 18 7.59 -3.20 -14.50
CA ALA A 18 7.37 -2.33 -13.36
C ALA A 18 6.48 -3.11 -12.39
N GLU A 19 7.02 -3.55 -11.27
CA GLU A 19 6.20 -4.03 -10.14
C GLU A 19 5.18 -2.93 -9.83
N LEU A 20 3.91 -3.18 -10.17
CA LEU A 20 2.82 -2.29 -9.82
C LEU A 20 2.77 -2.17 -8.30
N VAL A 21 3.16 -1.00 -7.79
CA VAL A 21 3.07 -0.59 -6.36
C VAL A 21 1.69 -0.93 -5.79
N TRP A 22 0.65 -0.78 -6.61
CA TRP A 22 -0.70 -1.18 -6.28
C TRP A 22 -1.42 -1.82 -7.46
N GLY A 23 -2.14 -2.92 -7.19
CA GLY A 23 -2.96 -3.60 -8.19
C GLY A 23 -4.44 -3.26 -8.05
N GLU A 24 -4.91 -2.21 -8.73
CA GLU A 24 -6.32 -1.78 -8.73
C GLU A 24 -7.28 -2.95 -8.99
N THR A 25 -7.09 -3.67 -10.11
CA THR A 25 -7.97 -4.78 -10.50
C THR A 25 -8.02 -5.89 -9.43
N ARG A 26 -6.87 -6.23 -8.83
CA ARG A 26 -6.80 -7.24 -7.76
C ARG A 26 -7.54 -6.77 -6.51
N THR A 27 -7.39 -5.49 -6.16
CA THR A 27 -8.06 -4.88 -5.01
C THR A 27 -9.58 -4.87 -5.21
N ILE A 28 -10.04 -4.50 -6.41
CA ILE A 28 -11.46 -4.54 -6.79
C ILE A 28 -12.02 -5.95 -6.66
N GLN A 29 -11.33 -6.95 -7.19
CA GLN A 29 -11.78 -8.34 -7.10
C GLN A 29 -11.83 -8.83 -5.64
N ARG A 30 -10.79 -8.53 -4.84
CA ARG A 30 -10.71 -8.99 -3.45
C ARG A 30 -11.76 -8.34 -2.54
N LEU A 31 -12.14 -7.10 -2.83
CA LEU A 31 -13.15 -6.35 -2.05
C LEU A 31 -14.57 -6.44 -2.66
N GLY A 32 -14.85 -7.47 -3.45
CA GLY A 32 -16.21 -7.79 -3.91
C GLY A 32 -16.73 -6.94 -5.08
N GLY A 33 -15.85 -6.30 -5.84
CA GLY A 33 -16.17 -5.65 -7.13
C GLY A 33 -16.73 -4.23 -7.02
N GLN A 34 -16.91 -3.68 -5.82
CA GLN A 34 -17.57 -2.41 -5.63
C GLN A 34 -16.57 -1.25 -5.60
N ARG A 35 -16.33 -0.61 -6.75
CA ARG A 35 -15.40 0.54 -6.88
C ARG A 35 -15.66 1.62 -5.83
N ALA A 36 -16.92 2.01 -5.61
CA ALA A 36 -17.29 3.04 -4.64
C ALA A 36 -16.92 2.72 -3.18
N LEU A 37 -16.88 1.43 -2.80
CA LEU A 37 -16.40 1.02 -1.49
C LEU A 37 -14.89 1.26 -1.37
N ILE A 38 -14.15 0.94 -2.43
CA ILE A 38 -12.69 1.05 -2.49
C ILE A 38 -12.28 2.52 -2.49
N GLU A 39 -12.99 3.37 -3.24
CA GLU A 39 -12.79 4.82 -3.20
C GLU A 39 -12.93 5.37 -1.76
N LYS A 40 -13.96 4.94 -1.03
CA LYS A 40 -14.13 5.33 0.39
C LYS A 40 -12.97 4.85 1.26
N LEU A 41 -12.54 3.59 1.10
CA LEU A 41 -11.44 3.03 1.88
C LEU A 41 -10.12 3.74 1.55
N VAL A 42 -9.85 4.02 0.28
CA VAL A 42 -8.69 4.78 -0.18
C VAL A 42 -8.69 6.18 0.44
N ILE A 43 -9.83 6.89 0.43
CA ILE A 43 -9.94 8.21 1.06
C ILE A 43 -9.62 8.14 2.55
N LEU A 44 -10.15 7.15 3.27
CA LEU A 44 -9.85 6.96 4.70
C LEU A 44 -8.37 6.66 4.93
N PHE A 45 -7.78 5.81 4.10
CA PHE A 45 -6.35 5.50 4.19
C PHE A 45 -5.47 6.72 3.94
N LEU A 46 -5.74 7.49 2.87
CA LEU A 46 -4.99 8.70 2.54
C LEU A 46 -5.10 9.79 3.62
N ARG A 47 -6.19 9.80 4.38
CA ARG A 47 -6.37 10.69 5.52
C ARG A 47 -5.58 10.22 6.74
N ASP A 48 -5.68 8.93 7.09
CA ASP A 48 -5.20 8.41 8.38
C ASP A 48 -3.72 7.98 8.35
N ALA A 49 -3.22 7.49 7.21
CA ALA A 49 -1.88 6.94 7.12
C ALA A 49 -0.76 7.95 7.42
N PRO A 50 -0.81 9.21 6.94
CA PRO A 50 0.21 10.20 7.29
C PRO A 50 0.33 10.45 8.80
N GLU A 51 -0.81 10.59 9.49
CA GLU A 51 -0.84 10.81 10.94
C GLU A 51 -0.27 9.61 11.70
N GLN A 52 -0.61 8.39 11.28
CA GLN A 52 -0.08 7.16 11.87
C GLN A 52 1.44 7.03 11.64
N MET A 53 1.93 7.39 10.45
CA MET A 53 3.36 7.38 10.14
C MET A 53 4.12 8.43 10.96
N GLU A 54 3.57 9.62 11.14
CA GLU A 54 4.15 10.67 11.98
C GLU A 54 4.18 10.25 13.46
N GLN A 55 3.09 9.65 13.96
CA GLN A 55 3.04 9.13 15.32
C GLN A 55 4.07 8.01 15.53
N ALA A 56 4.24 7.13 14.54
CA ALA A 56 5.26 6.08 14.58
C ALA A 56 6.67 6.66 14.67
N LEU A 57 7.00 7.67 13.85
CA LEU A 57 8.29 8.34 13.87
C LEU A 57 8.57 9.01 15.22
N ASN A 58 7.61 9.78 15.73
CA ASN A 58 7.73 10.40 17.06
C ASN A 58 7.97 9.36 18.16
N GLY A 59 7.29 8.21 18.09
CA GLY A 59 7.52 7.08 19.00
C GLY A 59 8.93 6.50 18.87
N ILE A 60 9.45 6.35 17.65
CA ILE A 60 10.82 5.86 17.39
C ILE A 60 11.86 6.83 17.95
N GLU A 61 11.73 8.12 17.67
CA GLU A 61 12.66 9.17 18.13
C GLU A 61 12.70 9.28 19.65
N GLN A 62 11.56 9.09 20.30
CA GLN A 62 11.45 9.09 21.77
C GLN A 62 11.71 7.72 22.39
N GLN A 63 12.05 6.69 21.59
CA GLN A 63 12.24 5.30 22.01
C GLN A 63 11.03 4.73 22.79
N ASN A 64 9.84 5.21 22.43
CA ASN A 64 8.57 4.80 23.01
C ASN A 64 7.94 3.70 22.15
N TYR A 65 8.13 2.46 22.61
CA TYR A 65 7.63 1.27 21.94
C TYR A 65 6.12 1.27 21.79
N ASP A 66 5.37 1.57 22.85
CA ASP A 66 3.91 1.47 22.81
C ASP A 66 3.32 2.46 21.81
N ASN A 67 3.83 3.70 21.80
CA ASN A 67 3.36 4.73 20.88
C ASN A 67 3.65 4.37 19.41
N SER A 68 4.86 3.90 19.12
CA SER A 68 5.25 3.51 17.76
C SER A 68 4.57 2.22 17.29
N HIS A 69 4.48 1.21 18.15
CA HIS A 69 3.86 -0.08 17.84
C HIS A 69 2.36 0.04 17.57
N ILE A 70 1.61 0.81 18.39
CA ILE A 70 0.16 0.99 18.21
C ILE A 70 -0.14 1.67 16.85
N ALA A 71 0.62 2.72 16.52
CA ALA A 71 0.47 3.43 15.26
C ALA A 71 0.77 2.52 14.06
N MET A 72 1.88 1.78 14.11
CA MET A 72 2.28 0.86 13.04
C MET A 72 1.36 -0.36 12.89
N HIS A 73 0.86 -0.89 14.00
CA HIS A 73 -0.09 -2.01 13.97
C HIS A 73 -1.41 -1.59 13.30
N SER A 74 -1.89 -0.39 13.61
CA SER A 74 -3.08 0.18 12.98
C SER A 74 -2.88 0.42 11.49
N LEU A 75 -1.74 1.01 11.10
CA LEU A 75 -1.39 1.27 9.71
C LEU A 75 -1.27 0.00 8.87
N LYS A 76 -0.69 -1.07 9.43
CA LYS A 76 -0.65 -2.38 8.76
C LYS A 76 -2.05 -2.96 8.56
N GLY A 77 -2.92 -2.83 9.56
CA GLY A 77 -4.29 -3.34 9.50
C GLY A 77 -5.12 -2.65 8.42
N THR A 78 -4.98 -1.33 8.27
CA THR A 78 -5.70 -0.58 7.22
C THR A 78 -5.14 -0.88 5.83
N SER A 79 -3.81 -0.99 5.68
CA SER A 79 -3.16 -1.22 4.39
C SER A 79 -3.41 -2.61 3.79
N ALA A 80 -3.57 -3.64 4.63
CA ALA A 80 -3.82 -5.02 4.19
C ALA A 80 -5.07 -5.20 3.29
N ASN A 81 -6.00 -4.25 3.31
CA ASN A 81 -7.19 -4.27 2.46
C ASN A 81 -6.88 -3.97 0.98
N PHE A 82 -5.75 -3.32 0.67
CA PHE A 82 -5.46 -2.79 -0.66
C PHE A 82 -4.51 -3.65 -1.49
N CYS A 83 -4.18 -4.87 -1.06
CA CYS A 83 -3.23 -5.74 -1.78
C CYS A 83 -1.85 -5.07 -2.00
N THR A 84 -1.40 -4.24 -1.07
CA THR A 84 -0.14 -3.49 -1.14
C THR A 84 1.01 -4.28 -0.53
N VAL A 85 1.43 -5.34 -1.23
CA VAL A 85 2.37 -6.36 -0.71
C VAL A 85 3.65 -5.74 -0.15
N ARG A 86 4.27 -4.80 -0.87
CA ARG A 86 5.51 -4.15 -0.43
C ARG A 86 5.29 -3.27 0.80
N PHE A 87 4.27 -2.42 0.79
CA PHE A 87 3.91 -1.57 1.94
C PHE A 87 3.61 -2.41 3.20
N GLU A 88 2.87 -3.52 3.06
CA GLU A 88 2.57 -4.42 4.17
C GLU A 88 3.84 -5.11 4.72
N SER A 89 4.77 -5.51 3.84
CA SER A 89 6.08 -6.08 4.25
C SER A 89 6.88 -5.09 5.07
N ILE A 90 7.02 -3.85 4.60
CA ILE A 90 7.76 -2.79 5.30
C ILE A 90 7.11 -2.52 6.67
N CYS A 91 5.77 -2.47 6.75
CA CYS A 91 5.08 -2.36 8.04
C CYS A 91 5.41 -3.54 8.98
N ALA A 92 5.48 -4.77 8.46
CA ALA A 92 5.82 -5.95 9.25
C ALA A 92 7.27 -5.92 9.74
N GLU A 93 8.21 -5.53 8.89
CA GLU A 93 9.63 -5.36 9.23
C GLU A 93 9.82 -4.26 10.28
N LEU A 94 9.10 -3.14 10.16
CA LEU A 94 9.15 -2.07 11.15
C LEU A 94 8.61 -2.54 12.51
N LEU A 95 7.49 -3.27 12.53
CA LEU A 95 6.95 -3.86 13.76
C LEU A 95 7.95 -4.83 14.42
N ASP A 96 8.72 -5.58 13.64
CA ASP A 96 9.74 -6.48 14.17
C ASP A 96 10.95 -5.71 14.73
N ALA A 97 11.43 -4.67 14.04
CA ALA A 97 12.48 -3.79 14.57
C ALA A 97 12.04 -3.11 15.88
N LEU A 98 10.81 -2.62 15.95
CA LEU A 98 10.22 -2.04 17.17
C LEU A 98 10.18 -3.06 18.32
N LYS A 99 9.74 -4.29 18.04
CA LYS A 99 9.69 -5.38 19.03
C LYS A 99 11.05 -5.68 19.64
N HIS A 100 12.12 -5.58 18.85
CA HIS A 100 13.50 -5.76 19.30
C HIS A 100 14.15 -4.48 19.85
N ARG A 101 13.42 -3.34 19.85
CA ARG A 101 13.91 -2.01 20.25
C ARG A 101 15.13 -1.56 19.45
N ASP A 102 15.23 -2.00 18.20
CA ASP A 102 16.26 -1.57 17.27
C ASP A 102 15.85 -0.23 16.64
N TRP A 103 15.98 0.84 17.43
CA TRP A 103 15.58 2.19 17.02
C TRP A 103 16.31 2.69 15.77
N PRO A 104 17.64 2.50 15.61
CA PRO A 104 18.32 2.88 14.38
C PRO A 104 17.73 2.18 13.14
N GLN A 105 17.47 0.87 13.22
CA GLN A 105 16.87 0.14 12.11
C GLN A 105 15.42 0.57 11.88
N ALA A 106 14.64 0.81 12.94
CA ALA A 106 13.27 1.30 12.84
C ALA A 106 13.20 2.66 12.11
N THR A 107 14.13 3.58 12.38
CA THR A 107 14.24 4.86 11.66
C THR A 107 14.52 4.66 10.17
N ILE A 108 15.42 3.74 9.81
CA ILE A 108 15.73 3.42 8.41
C ILE A 108 14.49 2.88 7.69
N ILE A 109 13.84 1.87 8.27
CA ILE A 109 12.65 1.24 7.69
C ILE A 109 11.49 2.23 7.59
N HIS A 110 11.32 3.13 8.56
CA HIS A 110 10.32 4.22 8.48
C HIS A 110 10.57 5.15 7.28
N GLY A 111 11.83 5.44 6.96
CA GLY A 111 12.18 6.19 5.75
C GLY A 111 11.76 5.45 4.47
N GLU A 112 11.97 4.14 4.41
CA GLU A 112 11.53 3.30 3.29
C GLU A 112 10.00 3.26 3.17
N LEU A 113 9.29 3.17 4.31
CA LEU A 113 7.84 3.23 4.38
C LEU A 113 7.31 4.56 3.82
N SER A 114 7.98 5.66 4.14
CA SER A 114 7.64 7.00 3.64
C SER A 114 7.75 7.11 2.12
N ILE A 115 8.80 6.51 1.54
CA ILE A 115 8.99 6.46 0.08
C ILE A 115 7.90 5.61 -0.58
N GLU A 116 7.58 4.44 0.00
CA GLU A 116 6.52 3.58 -0.52
C GLU A 116 5.14 4.23 -0.42
N TYR A 117 4.86 4.92 0.70
CA TYR A 117 3.62 5.67 0.88
C TYR A 117 3.41 6.70 -0.24
N LEU A 118 4.43 7.47 -0.61
CA LEU A 118 4.33 8.47 -1.68
C LEU A 118 4.03 7.85 -3.05
N SER A 119 4.56 6.66 -3.31
CA SER A 119 4.25 5.90 -4.52
C SER A 119 2.80 5.43 -4.51
N LEU A 120 2.34 4.88 -3.38
CA LEU A 120 0.98 4.40 -3.19
C LEU A 120 -0.05 5.54 -3.25
N GLU A 121 0.25 6.66 -2.62
CA GLU A 121 -0.57 7.87 -2.64
C GLU A 121 -0.83 8.34 -4.07
N ARG A 122 0.19 8.33 -4.92
CA ARG A 122 0.07 8.71 -6.33
C ARG A 122 -0.89 7.80 -7.09
N GLU A 123 -0.80 6.49 -6.89
CA GLU A 123 -1.69 5.53 -7.55
C GLU A 123 -3.14 5.65 -7.04
N PHE A 124 -3.31 5.88 -5.74
CA PHE A 124 -4.62 6.13 -5.13
C PHE A 124 -5.26 7.45 -5.62
N LYS A 125 -4.49 8.52 -5.75
CA LYS A 125 -4.98 9.80 -6.32
C LYS A 125 -5.45 9.62 -7.77
N LYS A 126 -4.65 8.93 -8.60
CA LYS A 126 -5.05 8.58 -9.98
C LYS A 126 -6.36 7.79 -10.02
N PHE A 127 -6.53 6.81 -9.12
CA PHE A 127 -7.74 6.01 -9.03
C PHE A 127 -8.99 6.82 -8.67
N LEU A 128 -8.82 7.80 -7.77
CA LEU A 128 -9.88 8.74 -7.41
C LEU A 128 -10.15 9.80 -8.50
N GLY A 129 -9.33 9.87 -9.55
CA GLY A 129 -9.44 10.86 -10.62
C GLY A 129 -8.87 12.24 -10.26
N HIS A 130 -7.92 12.29 -9.30
CA HIS A 130 -7.19 13.50 -8.89
C HIS A 130 -5.80 13.59 -9.55
#